data_AF-A0A7S2NVT4-F1
#
_entry.id   AF-A0A7S2NVT4-F1
#
_cell.length_a   1.000
_cell.length_b   1.000
_cell.length_c   1.000
_cell.angle_alpha   90.00
_cell.angle_beta   90.00
_cell.angle_gamma   90.00
#
_symmetry.space_group_name_H-M   'P 1'
#
loop_
_entity.id
_entity.type
_entity.pdbx_description
1 polymer ?
#
loop_
_entity_poly.entity_id
_entity_poly.type
_entity_poly.pdbx_seq_one_letter_code
_entity_poly.pdbx_strand_id
1 'polypeptide(L)'
;DRPWLCVRPVMLPVKSTSVVSAGGTWDSYVARWQQAKRHCQGVAEVSYSLLATWDMLCTLPLNAYSFSFVYQWCKVLARPIFMHLLPICQGFALGVLSVYWVAHHRSVPQCPDKLWWHWIEFQEKFLLCGLAGAWALTWPMVIPYAVLGLANYRFLRSSFLYPADDLAKKFMWHRADSGVKPTLGSSSLTALLMIVFDLVVFLSPLMVPYGLVAELLGCWNVMWRGNHFKYVTAAKLVDAGPRGY
;
A
#
# COMPACT_ATOMS: atom_id res chain seq x y z
N ASP A 1 26.23 17.92 -30.79
CA ASP A 1 25.25 16.94 -30.29
C ASP A 1 25.72 16.28 -29.01
N ARG A 2 25.06 16.58 -27.88
CA ARG A 2 25.31 15.88 -26.62
C ARG A 2 24.27 14.77 -26.49
N PRO A 3 24.67 13.51 -26.24
CA PRO A 3 23.73 12.42 -26.08
C PRO A 3 22.83 12.69 -24.87
N TRP A 4 21.57 12.29 -25.01
CA TRP A 4 20.58 12.38 -23.94
C TRP A 4 21.08 11.58 -22.72
N LEU A 5 21.05 12.22 -21.54
CA LEU A 5 21.39 11.56 -20.28
C LEU A 5 20.39 10.42 -20.05
N CYS A 6 20.80 9.20 -20.39
CA CYS A 6 20.00 8.00 -20.19
C CYS A 6 20.15 7.57 -18.72
N VAL A 7 19.35 8.17 -17.84
CA VAL A 7 19.28 7.78 -16.44
C VAL A 7 18.59 6.41 -16.40
N ARG A 8 19.37 5.33 -16.26
CA ARG A 8 18.80 4.02 -15.94
C ARG A 8 18.36 4.09 -14.48
N PRO A 9 17.05 4.00 -14.17
CA PRO A 9 16.61 3.91 -12.79
C PRO A 9 17.19 2.63 -12.20
N VAL A 10 18.17 2.77 -11.32
CA VAL A 10 18.58 1.67 -10.44
C VAL A 10 17.43 1.54 -9.45
N MET A 11 16.51 0.64 -9.76
CA MET A 11 15.42 0.25 -8.87
C MET A 11 16.05 -0.46 -7.67
N LEU A 12 16.50 0.32 -6.69
CA LEU A 12 16.89 -0.23 -5.41
C LEU A 12 15.61 -0.83 -4.79
N PRO A 13 15.63 -2.10 -4.35
CA PRO A 13 14.51 -2.63 -3.59
C PRO A 13 14.27 -1.68 -2.42
N VAL A 14 13.02 -1.26 -2.29
CA VAL A 14 12.53 -0.35 -1.25
C VAL A 14 12.94 -0.93 0.11
N LYS A 15 14.10 -0.52 0.63
CA LYS A 15 14.43 -0.47 2.06
C LYS A 15 13.62 0.65 2.74
N SER A 16 12.46 0.98 2.17
CA SER A 16 11.77 2.26 2.30
C SER A 16 10.36 2.03 2.85
N THR A 17 10.36 1.56 4.08
CA THR A 17 9.35 1.94 5.09
C THR A 17 10.02 2.20 6.44
N SER A 18 11.18 1.59 6.71
CA SER A 18 12.01 1.96 7.85
C SER A 18 12.81 3.22 7.53
N VAL A 19 12.15 4.38 7.57
CA VAL A 19 12.90 5.63 7.80
C VAL A 19 13.52 5.51 9.18
N VAL A 20 14.82 5.26 9.22
CA VAL A 20 15.62 5.26 10.45
C VAL A 20 16.25 6.64 10.52
N SER A 21 15.95 7.38 11.58
CA SER A 21 16.64 8.63 11.88
C SER A 21 17.84 8.34 12.74
N ALA A 22 18.95 9.04 12.51
CA ALA A 22 20.13 8.99 13.37
C ALA A 22 19.85 9.50 14.80
N GLY A 23 18.80 10.33 14.97
CA GLY A 23 18.38 10.86 16.27
C GLY A 23 17.61 9.86 17.16
N GLY A 24 17.53 8.59 16.76
CA GLY A 24 16.97 7.52 17.58
C GLY A 24 15.56 7.08 17.19
N THR A 25 14.94 6.31 18.09
CA THR A 25 13.68 5.59 17.81
C THR A 25 12.50 6.54 17.58
N TRP A 26 12.36 7.60 18.40
CA TRP A 26 11.26 8.55 18.28
C TRP A 26 11.29 9.31 16.95
N ASP A 27 12.45 9.84 16.59
CA ASP A 27 12.64 10.53 15.31
C ASP A 27 12.35 9.61 14.12
N SER A 28 12.65 8.32 14.25
CA SER A 28 12.27 7.32 13.24
C SER A 28 10.75 7.18 13.11
N TYR A 29 10.01 7.17 14.22
CA TYR A 29 8.54 7.17 14.18
C TYR A 29 7.96 8.44 13.55
N VAL A 30 8.50 9.60 13.90
CA VAL A 30 8.10 10.89 13.29
C VAL A 30 8.39 10.87 11.79
N ALA A 31 9.55 10.36 11.37
CA ALA A 31 9.92 10.30 9.96
C ALA A 31 9.02 9.35 9.16
N ARG A 32 8.64 8.20 9.75
CA ARG A 32 7.64 7.28 9.18
C ARG A 32 6.27 7.95 9.05
N TRP A 33 5.86 8.74 10.05
CA TRP A 33 4.62 9.50 10.00
C TRP A 33 4.62 10.52 8.85
N GLN A 34 5.73 11.22 8.67
CA GLN A 34 5.89 12.13 7.53
C GLN A 34 5.87 11.38 6.20
N GLN A 35 6.46 10.19 6.12
CA GLN A 35 6.38 9.34 4.93
C GLN A 35 4.93 8.90 4.63
N ALA A 36 4.18 8.45 5.64
CA ALA A 36 2.77 8.07 5.49
C ALA A 36 1.95 9.24 4.94
N LYS A 37 2.09 10.44 5.53
CA LYS A 37 1.42 11.65 5.03
C LYS A 37 1.77 11.98 3.57
N ARG A 38 3.01 11.72 3.12
CA ARG A 38 3.37 11.88 1.70
C ARG A 38 2.68 10.86 0.81
N HIS A 39 2.59 9.61 1.23
CA HIS A 39 1.82 8.62 0.47
C HIS A 39 0.35 9.05 0.33
N CYS A 40 -0.20 9.71 1.34
CA CYS A 40 -1.55 10.29 1.29
C CYS A 40 -1.64 11.58 0.45
N GLN A 41 -0.52 12.21 0.06
CA GLN A 41 -0.54 13.28 -0.95
C GLN A 41 -0.96 12.76 -2.33
N GLY A 42 -0.88 11.44 -2.57
CA GLY A 42 -1.44 10.81 -3.77
C GLY A 42 -2.93 11.06 -3.97
N VAL A 43 -3.69 11.39 -2.91
CA VAL A 43 -5.09 11.83 -3.02
C VAL A 43 -5.20 13.15 -3.80
N ALA A 44 -4.26 14.08 -3.61
CA ALA A 44 -4.20 15.32 -4.37
C ALA A 44 -3.70 15.07 -5.82
N GLU A 45 -2.87 14.06 -6.03
CA GLU A 45 -2.46 13.66 -7.39
C GLU A 45 -3.65 13.15 -8.21
N VAL A 46 -4.66 12.53 -7.57
CA VAL A 46 -5.90 12.12 -8.24
C VAL A 46 -6.66 13.36 -8.75
N SER A 47 -6.87 14.38 -7.91
CA SER A 47 -7.59 15.59 -8.32
C SER A 47 -6.86 16.32 -9.46
N TYR A 48 -5.52 16.39 -9.42
CA TYR A 48 -4.73 16.92 -10.53
C TYR A 48 -4.83 16.10 -11.80
N SER A 49 -4.77 14.77 -11.68
CA SER A 49 -4.87 13.88 -12.82
C SER A 49 -6.23 14.00 -13.50
N LEU A 50 -7.31 14.17 -12.73
CA LEU A 50 -8.66 14.41 -13.24
C LEU A 50 -8.81 15.79 -13.87
N LEU A 51 -8.20 16.83 -13.30
CA LEU A 51 -8.23 18.16 -13.89
C LEU A 51 -7.43 18.22 -15.20
N ALA A 52 -6.23 17.64 -15.24
CA ALA A 52 -5.42 17.54 -16.44
C ALA A 52 -6.13 16.70 -17.53
N THR A 53 -6.81 15.63 -17.11
CA THR A 53 -7.70 14.85 -17.96
C THR A 53 -8.81 15.70 -18.56
N TRP A 54 -9.50 16.51 -17.73
CA TRP A 54 -10.57 17.38 -18.20
C TRP A 54 -10.06 18.43 -19.19
N ASP A 55 -8.96 19.10 -18.87
CA ASP A 55 -8.32 20.09 -19.75
C ASP A 55 -7.90 19.46 -21.09
N MET A 56 -7.28 18.28 -21.04
CA MET A 56 -6.94 17.50 -22.23
C MET A 56 -8.19 17.19 -23.08
N LEU A 57 -9.28 16.75 -22.45
CA LEU A 57 -10.56 16.46 -23.11
C LEU A 57 -11.16 17.69 -23.79
N CYS A 58 -10.99 18.88 -23.21
CA CYS A 58 -11.51 20.13 -23.76
C CYS A 58 -10.60 20.78 -24.81
N THR A 59 -9.28 20.55 -24.76
CA THR A 59 -8.31 21.27 -25.60
C THR A 59 -7.83 20.47 -26.82
N LEU A 60 -7.75 19.14 -26.73
CA LEU A 60 -7.27 18.33 -27.85
C LEU A 60 -8.37 18.08 -28.89
N PRO A 61 -8.07 18.20 -30.19
CA PRO A 61 -9.01 17.84 -31.24
C PRO A 61 -9.30 16.33 -31.24
N LEU A 62 -10.50 15.93 -31.66
CA LEU A 62 -10.93 14.51 -31.70
C LEU A 62 -9.95 13.59 -32.48
N ASN A 63 -9.25 14.16 -33.44
CA ASN A 63 -8.29 13.49 -34.31
C ASN A 63 -7.02 13.04 -33.56
N ALA A 64 -6.71 13.67 -32.41
CA ALA A 64 -5.56 13.34 -31.58
C ALA A 64 -5.79 12.07 -30.72
N TYR A 65 -7.05 11.64 -30.56
CA TYR A 65 -7.39 10.48 -29.74
C TYR A 65 -7.20 9.19 -30.54
N SER A 66 -6.00 8.61 -30.45
CA SER A 66 -5.79 7.22 -30.85
C SER A 66 -6.20 6.26 -29.73
N PHE A 67 -6.59 5.04 -30.07
CA PHE A 67 -6.89 4.00 -29.08
C PHE A 67 -5.71 3.74 -28.12
N SER A 68 -4.48 3.74 -28.66
CA SER A 68 -3.26 3.58 -27.86
C SER A 68 -3.10 4.70 -26.83
N PHE A 69 -3.36 5.95 -27.24
CA PHE A 69 -3.32 7.11 -26.35
C PHE A 69 -4.35 6.99 -25.22
N VAL A 70 -5.61 6.69 -25.57
CA VAL A 70 -6.69 6.53 -24.59
C VAL A 70 -6.38 5.40 -23.60
N TYR A 71 -5.87 4.27 -24.08
CA TYR A 71 -5.47 3.16 -23.21
C TYR A 71 -4.37 3.55 -22.22
N GLN A 72 -3.31 4.24 -22.68
CA GLN A 72 -2.23 4.69 -21.78
C GLN A 72 -2.71 5.73 -20.79
N TRP A 73 -3.53 6.69 -21.24
CA TRP A 73 -4.13 7.69 -20.37
C TRP A 73 -5.03 7.05 -19.29
N CYS A 74 -5.94 6.15 -19.67
CA CYS A 74 -6.75 5.38 -18.72
C CYS A 74 -5.90 4.59 -17.73
N LYS A 75 -4.80 3.96 -18.18
CA LYS A 75 -3.87 3.24 -17.30
C LYS A 75 -3.19 4.17 -16.29
N VAL A 76 -2.77 5.36 -16.72
CA VAL A 76 -2.15 6.37 -15.85
C VAL A 76 -3.16 6.87 -14.82
N LEU A 77 -4.41 7.14 -15.22
CA LEU A 77 -5.46 7.65 -14.33
C LEU A 77 -5.99 6.58 -13.37
N ALA A 78 -6.11 5.33 -13.82
CA ALA A 78 -6.57 4.22 -13.00
C ALA A 78 -5.63 3.96 -11.82
N ARG A 79 -4.32 4.05 -12.02
CA ARG A 79 -3.32 3.74 -10.98
C ARG A 79 -3.52 4.52 -9.68
N PRO A 80 -3.56 5.86 -9.65
CA PRO A 80 -3.76 6.61 -8.40
C PRO A 80 -5.18 6.42 -7.84
N ILE A 81 -6.21 6.20 -8.68
CA ILE A 81 -7.56 5.87 -8.21
C ILE A 81 -7.55 4.54 -7.42
N PHE A 82 -6.95 3.50 -7.98
CA PHE A 82 -6.86 2.19 -7.31
C PHE A 82 -5.92 2.19 -6.10
N MET A 83 -4.86 3.01 -6.12
CA MET A 83 -3.89 3.08 -5.02
C MET A 83 -4.36 3.94 -3.84
N HIS A 84 -5.18 4.96 -4.07
CA HIS A 84 -5.58 5.93 -3.04
C HIS A 84 -7.09 5.99 -2.83
N LEU A 85 -7.87 6.25 -3.88
CA LEU A 85 -9.30 6.49 -3.71
C LEU A 85 -10.08 5.22 -3.35
N LEU A 86 -9.82 4.11 -4.04
CA LEU A 86 -10.53 2.86 -3.80
C LEU A 86 -10.34 2.32 -2.35
N PRO A 87 -9.11 2.24 -1.80
CA PRO A 87 -8.91 1.83 -0.42
C PRO A 87 -9.63 2.70 0.60
N ILE A 88 -9.73 4.02 0.39
CA ILE A 88 -10.47 4.93 1.26
C ILE A 88 -11.96 4.63 1.21
N CYS A 89 -12.53 4.54 0.00
CA CYS A 89 -13.94 4.24 -0.17
C CYS A 89 -14.30 2.89 0.47
N GLN A 90 -13.46 1.88 0.25
CA GLN A 90 -13.62 0.57 0.87
C GLN A 90 -13.48 0.63 2.39
N GLY A 91 -12.44 1.29 2.90
CA GLY A 91 -12.19 1.43 4.34
C GLY A 91 -13.32 2.16 5.06
N PHE A 92 -13.84 3.25 4.46
CA PHE A 92 -14.99 3.97 4.99
C PHE A 92 -16.26 3.12 4.97
N ALA A 93 -16.57 2.47 3.85
CA ALA A 93 -17.74 1.60 3.74
C ALA A 93 -17.68 0.43 4.75
N LEU A 94 -16.53 -0.23 4.88
CA LEU A 94 -16.31 -1.30 5.86
C LEU A 94 -16.39 -0.76 7.30
N GLY A 95 -15.88 0.44 7.57
CA GLY A 95 -16.00 1.09 8.87
C GLY A 95 -17.46 1.35 9.25
N VAL A 96 -18.25 1.95 8.35
CA VAL A 96 -19.69 2.18 8.54
C VAL A 96 -20.43 0.85 8.74
N LEU A 97 -20.15 -0.15 7.89
CA LEU A 97 -20.76 -1.47 7.99
C LEU A 97 -20.40 -2.15 9.33
N SER A 98 -19.17 -1.99 9.80
CA SER A 98 -18.72 -2.54 11.10
C SER A 98 -19.46 -1.90 12.27
N VAL A 99 -19.62 -0.57 12.27
CA VAL A 99 -20.40 0.15 13.29
C VAL A 99 -21.86 -0.31 13.25
N TYR A 100 -22.44 -0.40 12.06
CA TYR A 100 -23.81 -0.86 11.86
C TYR A 100 -24.01 -2.30 12.36
N TRP A 101 -23.07 -3.19 12.05
CA TRP A 101 -23.05 -4.59 12.51
C TRP A 101 -22.95 -4.70 14.04
N VAL A 102 -22.08 -3.91 14.69
CA VAL A 102 -21.99 -3.87 16.15
C VAL A 102 -23.30 -3.37 16.77
N ALA A 103 -23.90 -2.32 16.19
CA ALA A 103 -25.15 -1.75 16.67
C ALA A 103 -26.35 -2.73 16.57
N HIS A 104 -26.33 -3.64 15.59
CA HIS A 104 -27.37 -4.64 15.36
C HIS A 104 -26.99 -6.02 15.88
N HIS A 105 -26.42 -6.09 17.10
CA HIS A 105 -26.11 -7.35 17.78
C HIS A 105 -25.29 -8.35 16.95
N ARG A 106 -24.33 -7.85 16.15
CA ARG A 106 -23.47 -8.67 15.28
C ARG A 106 -24.21 -9.37 14.13
N SER A 107 -25.30 -8.78 13.64
CA SER A 107 -25.93 -9.16 12.38
C SER A 107 -26.15 -7.93 11.49
N VAL A 108 -26.25 -8.14 10.18
CA VAL A 108 -26.66 -7.10 9.23
C VAL A 108 -28.09 -7.43 8.82
N PRO A 109 -29.11 -6.70 9.31
CA PRO A 109 -30.49 -6.92 8.91
C PRO A 109 -30.58 -7.00 7.39
N GLN A 110 -31.32 -7.98 6.86
CA GLN A 110 -31.50 -8.27 5.43
C GLN A 110 -30.34 -9.00 4.73
N CYS A 111 -29.21 -9.26 5.39
CA CYS A 111 -28.16 -10.12 4.84
C CYS A 111 -28.08 -11.46 5.59
N PRO A 112 -27.89 -12.60 4.91
CA PRO A 112 -27.75 -13.89 5.57
C PRO A 112 -26.39 -14.02 6.28
N ASP A 113 -26.38 -14.56 7.51
CA ASP A 113 -25.17 -14.71 8.32
C ASP A 113 -24.32 -15.94 7.96
N LYS A 114 -24.86 -16.88 7.17
CA LYS A 114 -24.19 -18.15 6.83
C LYS A 114 -24.10 -18.34 5.33
N LEU A 115 -22.89 -18.61 4.85
CA LEU A 115 -22.60 -18.89 3.45
C LEU A 115 -22.65 -20.40 3.24
N TRP A 116 -23.71 -20.89 2.59
CA TRP A 116 -23.77 -22.28 2.17
C TRP A 116 -23.96 -22.31 0.66
N TRP A 117 -23.14 -23.10 -0.03
CA TRP A 117 -23.05 -23.13 -1.50
C TRP A 117 -24.39 -23.35 -2.23
N HIS A 118 -25.38 -23.94 -1.57
CA HIS A 118 -26.72 -24.16 -2.11
C HIS A 118 -27.58 -22.88 -2.22
N TRP A 119 -27.18 -21.75 -1.62
CA TRP A 119 -27.92 -20.48 -1.69
C TRP A 119 -27.61 -19.63 -2.93
N ILE A 120 -26.70 -20.08 -3.81
CA ILE A 120 -26.40 -19.38 -5.07
C ILE A 120 -27.66 -19.28 -5.96
N GLU A 121 -28.62 -20.20 -5.81
CA GLU A 121 -29.89 -20.18 -6.55
C GLU A 121 -30.91 -19.12 -6.04
N PHE A 122 -30.73 -18.53 -4.84
CA PHE A 122 -31.63 -17.52 -4.26
C PHE A 122 -31.15 -16.06 -4.46
N GLN A 123 -30.22 -15.84 -5.40
CA GLN A 123 -29.41 -14.61 -5.48
C GLN A 123 -30.15 -13.32 -5.83
N GLU A 124 -31.37 -13.34 -6.38
CA GLU A 124 -32.04 -12.10 -6.81
C GLU A 124 -32.33 -11.15 -5.64
N LYS A 125 -32.74 -11.67 -4.48
CA LYS A 125 -33.11 -10.83 -3.32
C LYS A 125 -31.93 -10.31 -2.51
N PHE A 126 -30.74 -10.90 -2.66
CA PHE A 126 -29.56 -10.59 -1.85
C PHE A 126 -28.37 -10.12 -2.68
N LEU A 127 -28.58 -9.80 -3.96
CA LEU A 127 -27.53 -9.39 -4.90
C LEU A 127 -26.74 -8.17 -4.38
N LEU A 128 -27.43 -7.22 -3.74
CA LEU A 128 -26.82 -6.04 -3.11
C LEU A 128 -25.97 -6.38 -1.89
N CYS A 129 -26.45 -7.21 -0.96
CA CYS A 129 -25.63 -7.74 0.16
C CYS A 129 -24.38 -8.46 -0.38
N GLY A 130 -24.54 -9.09 -1.54
CA GLY A 130 -23.48 -9.82 -2.20
C GLY A 130 -22.39 -8.97 -2.82
N LEU A 131 -22.80 -8.01 -3.64
CA LEU A 131 -21.91 -7.03 -4.26
C LEU A 131 -21.25 -6.13 -3.21
N ALA A 132 -21.96 -5.80 -2.12
CA ALA A 132 -21.42 -5.04 -1.00
C ALA A 132 -20.41 -5.84 -0.15
N GLY A 133 -20.26 -7.15 -0.40
CA GLY A 133 -19.35 -8.02 0.36
C GLY A 133 -19.80 -8.24 1.81
N ALA A 134 -21.05 -7.91 2.16
CA ALA A 134 -21.58 -8.03 3.52
C ALA A 134 -21.54 -9.48 4.03
N TRP A 135 -21.66 -10.45 3.13
CA TRP A 135 -21.55 -11.88 3.42
C TRP A 135 -20.11 -12.39 3.65
N ALA A 136 -19.11 -11.54 3.39
CA ALA A 136 -17.71 -11.93 3.31
C ALA A 136 -16.82 -10.85 3.93
N LEU A 137 -17.16 -10.32 5.11
CA LEU A 137 -16.18 -9.47 5.82
C LEU A 137 -14.84 -10.20 6.02
N THR A 138 -14.87 -11.53 6.16
CA THR A 138 -13.68 -12.33 6.40
C THR A 138 -12.82 -12.54 5.14
N TRP A 139 -13.38 -12.98 4.00
CA TRP A 139 -12.59 -13.44 2.85
C TRP A 139 -11.84 -12.32 2.10
N PRO A 140 -12.49 -11.22 1.73
CA PRO A 140 -11.90 -9.95 1.33
C PRO A 140 -10.77 -9.43 2.22
N MET A 141 -10.70 -9.81 3.50
CA MET A 141 -9.57 -9.48 4.37
C MET A 141 -8.51 -10.59 4.34
N VAL A 142 -8.93 -11.86 4.45
CA VAL A 142 -8.03 -13.02 4.47
C VAL A 142 -7.20 -13.13 3.19
N ILE A 143 -7.80 -12.92 2.02
CA ILE A 143 -7.11 -13.06 0.72
C ILE A 143 -5.98 -12.03 0.58
N PRO A 144 -6.21 -10.71 0.74
CA PRO A 144 -5.12 -9.73 0.75
C PRO A 144 -4.06 -9.98 1.81
N TYR A 145 -4.45 -10.40 3.02
CA TYR A 145 -3.49 -10.72 4.09
C TYR A 145 -2.62 -11.93 3.71
N ALA A 146 -3.20 -12.97 3.11
CA ALA A 146 -2.47 -14.14 2.64
C ALA A 146 -1.51 -13.79 1.50
N VAL A 147 -1.96 -12.99 0.52
CA VAL A 147 -1.12 -12.51 -0.58
C VAL A 147 0.03 -11.64 -0.05
N LEU A 148 -0.26 -10.72 0.87
CA LEU A 148 0.74 -9.87 1.51
C LEU A 148 1.75 -10.69 2.32
N GLY A 149 1.29 -11.68 3.08
CA GLY A 149 2.14 -12.61 3.82
C GLY A 149 3.03 -13.44 2.90
N LEU A 150 2.48 -13.96 1.80
CA LEU A 150 3.25 -14.70 0.81
C LEU A 150 4.29 -13.80 0.11
N ALA A 151 3.91 -12.57 -0.24
CA ALA A 151 4.82 -11.61 -0.85
C ALA A 151 5.97 -11.24 0.10
N ASN A 152 5.67 -10.92 1.36
CA ASN A 152 6.68 -10.64 2.39
C ASN A 152 7.59 -11.84 2.62
N TYR A 153 7.03 -13.05 2.70
CA TYR A 153 7.82 -14.26 2.88
C TYR A 153 8.73 -14.54 1.69
N ARG A 154 8.23 -14.40 0.46
CA ARG A 154 9.03 -14.55 -0.77
C ARG A 154 10.16 -13.53 -0.82
N PHE A 155 9.89 -12.27 -0.47
CA PHE A 155 10.87 -11.20 -0.41
C PHE A 155 11.94 -11.46 0.65
N LEU A 156 11.55 -11.83 1.87
CA LEU A 156 12.49 -12.13 2.96
C LEU A 156 13.34 -13.35 2.61
N ARG A 157 12.72 -14.39 2.03
CA ARG A 157 13.41 -15.59 1.62
C ARG A 157 14.44 -15.31 0.52
N SER A 158 14.08 -14.57 -0.52
CA SER A 158 14.99 -14.26 -1.62
C SER A 158 16.10 -13.28 -1.22
N SER A 159 15.81 -12.33 -0.32
CA SER A 159 16.73 -11.23 -0.02
C SER A 159 17.64 -11.50 1.19
N PHE A 160 17.19 -12.32 2.14
CA PHE A 160 17.87 -12.48 3.44
C PHE A 160 18.09 -13.94 3.89
N LEU A 161 17.23 -14.89 3.50
CA LEU A 161 17.35 -16.28 3.99
C LEU A 161 18.17 -17.18 3.07
N TYR A 162 18.15 -16.95 1.75
CA TYR A 162 18.99 -17.71 0.85
C TYR A 162 20.42 -17.16 0.89
N PRO A 163 21.40 -17.95 1.37
CA PRO A 163 22.79 -17.56 1.24
C PRO A 163 23.08 -17.42 -0.25
N ALA A 164 23.62 -16.28 -0.65
CA ALA A 164 24.14 -16.12 -1.98
C ALA A 164 25.23 -17.16 -2.24
N ASP A 165 25.18 -17.80 -3.40
CA ASP A 165 26.33 -18.49 -3.96
C ASP A 165 27.57 -17.59 -3.87
N ASP A 166 28.77 -18.16 -3.76
CA ASP A 166 30.01 -17.41 -3.56
C ASP A 166 30.23 -16.26 -4.57
N LEU A 167 29.65 -16.36 -5.76
CA LEU A 167 29.62 -15.33 -6.81
C LEU A 167 28.72 -14.11 -6.51
N ALA A 168 27.64 -14.29 -5.74
CA ALA A 168 26.68 -13.25 -5.39
C ALA A 168 27.05 -12.46 -4.11
N LYS A 169 28.16 -12.80 -3.44
CA LYS A 169 28.77 -12.01 -2.35
C LYS A 169 29.18 -10.57 -2.73
N LYS A 170 29.07 -10.20 -4.02
CA LYS A 170 29.41 -8.88 -4.54
C LYS A 170 28.43 -7.77 -4.09
N PHE A 171 27.19 -8.11 -3.76
CA PHE A 171 26.22 -7.13 -3.27
C PHE A 171 26.06 -7.24 -1.75
N MET A 172 26.09 -6.09 -1.07
CA MET A 172 25.98 -5.96 0.40
C MET A 172 24.79 -6.74 0.99
N TRP A 173 23.70 -6.85 0.24
CA TRP A 173 22.48 -7.55 0.61
C TRP A 173 22.68 -9.04 0.90
N HIS A 174 23.52 -9.67 0.10
CA HIS A 174 23.82 -11.09 0.20
C HIS A 174 24.80 -11.43 1.33
N ARG A 175 25.43 -10.42 1.93
CA ARG A 175 26.30 -10.56 3.10
C ARG A 175 25.57 -10.35 4.43
N ALA A 176 24.38 -9.75 4.40
CA ALA A 176 23.58 -9.52 5.59
C ALA A 176 22.85 -10.82 5.95
N ASP A 177 23.55 -11.72 6.63
CA ASP A 177 22.89 -12.82 7.31
C ASP A 177 21.92 -12.21 8.33
N SER A 178 20.66 -12.65 8.31
CA SER A 178 19.58 -11.97 9.04
C SER A 178 19.78 -11.96 10.57
N GLY A 179 20.75 -12.73 11.09
CA GLY A 179 21.00 -12.89 12.52
C GLY A 179 19.83 -13.55 13.26
N VAL A 180 18.83 -14.05 12.53
CA VAL A 180 17.61 -14.64 13.08
C VAL A 180 17.95 -16.02 13.64
N LYS A 181 17.75 -16.21 14.95
CA LYS A 181 17.94 -17.51 15.60
C LYS A 181 16.92 -18.52 15.05
N PRO A 182 17.35 -19.68 14.53
CA PRO A 182 16.44 -20.65 13.94
C PRO A 182 15.53 -21.29 15.00
N THR A 183 14.23 -21.32 14.73
CA THR A 183 13.21 -22.03 15.50
C THR A 183 13.10 -23.44 14.96
N LEU A 184 13.28 -24.45 15.82
CA LEU A 184 13.33 -25.86 15.41
C LEU A 184 14.36 -26.14 14.30
N GLY A 185 15.49 -25.44 14.31
CA GLY A 185 16.54 -25.58 13.29
C GLY A 185 16.24 -24.94 11.94
N SER A 186 15.09 -24.26 11.77
CA SER A 186 14.70 -23.62 10.51
C SER A 186 14.58 -22.09 10.63
N SER A 187 15.42 -21.36 9.87
CA SER A 187 15.34 -19.90 9.73
C SER A 187 14.10 -19.47 8.95
N SER A 188 13.67 -20.29 7.97
CA SER A 188 12.46 -20.09 7.19
C SER A 188 11.20 -20.16 8.06
N LEU A 189 11.13 -21.12 8.98
CA LEU A 189 10.02 -21.21 9.95
C LEU A 189 9.99 -19.96 10.84
N THR A 190 11.16 -19.51 11.30
CA THR A 190 11.25 -18.31 12.15
C THR A 190 10.75 -17.07 11.41
N ALA A 191 11.20 -16.85 10.17
CA ALA A 191 10.74 -15.75 9.35
C ALA A 191 9.22 -15.82 9.07
N LEU A 192 8.69 -17.01 8.80
CA LEU A 192 7.25 -17.21 8.62
C LEU A 192 6.47 -16.84 9.89
N LEU A 193 6.92 -17.30 11.06
CA LEU A 193 6.28 -16.99 12.34
C LEU A 193 6.33 -15.49 12.64
N MET A 194 7.45 -14.82 12.36
CA MET A 194 7.57 -13.36 12.50
C MET A 194 6.59 -12.61 11.58
N ILE A 195 6.49 -13.00 10.31
CA ILE A 195 5.55 -12.39 9.36
C ILE A 195 4.10 -12.59 9.82
N VAL A 196 3.74 -13.80 10.25
CA VAL A 196 2.38 -14.08 10.73
C VAL A 196 2.08 -13.26 11.98
N PHE A 197 3.02 -13.17 12.91
CA PHE A 197 2.88 -12.33 14.10
C PHE A 197 2.71 -10.85 13.73
N ASP A 198 3.55 -10.31 12.85
CA ASP A 198 3.46 -8.92 12.39
C ASP A 198 2.12 -8.64 11.69
N LEU A 199 1.64 -9.55 10.84
CA LEU A 199 0.36 -9.40 10.15
C LEU A 199 -0.84 -9.49 11.07
N VAL A 200 -0.85 -10.42 12.02
CA VAL A 200 -2.02 -10.64 12.90
C VAL A 200 -2.06 -9.64 14.03
N VAL A 201 -0.91 -9.31 14.62
CA VAL A 201 -0.83 -8.53 15.86
C VAL A 201 -0.56 -7.05 15.58
N PHE A 202 0.36 -6.72 14.66
CA PHE A 202 0.82 -5.34 14.48
C PHE A 202 0.22 -4.62 13.28
N LEU A 203 -0.15 -5.33 12.20
CA LEU A 203 -0.65 -4.67 11.01
C LEU A 203 -1.92 -3.88 11.31
N SER A 204 -2.92 -4.46 11.97
CA SER A 204 -4.17 -3.77 12.26
C SER A 204 -3.97 -2.53 13.17
N PRO A 205 -3.27 -2.61 14.31
CA PRO A 205 -3.01 -1.43 15.13
C PRO A 205 -2.14 -0.36 14.45
N LEU A 206 -1.28 -0.73 13.50
CA LEU A 206 -0.46 0.23 12.75
C LEU A 206 -1.22 0.87 11.58
N MET A 207 -2.10 0.13 10.92
CA MET A 207 -2.91 0.62 9.80
C MET A 207 -3.88 1.71 10.23
N VAL A 208 -4.36 1.71 11.47
CA VAL A 208 -5.24 2.77 11.98
C VAL A 208 -4.53 4.14 12.00
N PRO A 209 -3.45 4.35 12.78
CA PRO A 209 -2.76 5.63 12.80
C PRO A 209 -2.06 5.92 11.48
N TYR A 210 -1.28 4.99 10.90
CA TYR A 210 -0.43 5.28 9.75
C TYR A 210 -1.13 5.18 8.40
N GLY A 211 -2.18 4.37 8.28
CA GLY A 211 -3.01 4.29 7.08
C GLY A 211 -4.18 5.26 7.19
N LEU A 212 -5.18 4.90 7.98
CA LEU A 212 -6.47 5.60 8.02
C LEU A 212 -6.34 7.08 8.43
N VAL A 213 -5.66 7.39 9.54
CA VAL A 213 -5.57 8.79 10.00
C VAL A 213 -4.74 9.64 9.04
N ALA A 214 -3.61 9.14 8.54
CA ALA A 214 -2.80 9.87 7.56
C ALA A 214 -3.60 10.19 6.30
N GLU A 215 -4.43 9.25 5.86
CA GLU A 215 -5.22 9.35 4.66
C GLU A 215 -6.43 10.28 4.82
N LEU A 216 -7.15 10.19 5.94
CA LEU A 216 -8.20 11.15 6.30
C LEU A 216 -7.66 12.58 6.40
N LEU A 217 -6.46 12.76 6.97
CA LEU A 217 -5.79 14.07 6.98
C LEU A 217 -5.40 14.53 5.57
N GLY A 218 -5.03 13.61 4.69
CA GLY A 218 -4.80 13.88 3.26
C GLY A 218 -6.06 14.43 2.60
N CYS A 219 -7.17 13.68 2.68
CA CYS A 219 -8.48 14.11 2.17
C CYS A 219 -8.93 15.45 2.76
N TRP A 220 -8.83 15.61 4.08
CA TRP A 220 -9.19 16.85 4.77
C TRP A 220 -8.38 18.04 4.25
N ASN A 221 -7.06 17.89 4.12
CA ASN A 221 -6.23 18.97 3.58
C ASN A 221 -6.61 19.32 2.14
N VAL A 222 -6.89 18.33 1.29
CA VAL A 222 -7.34 18.58 -0.09
C VAL A 222 -8.69 19.30 -0.13
N MET A 223 -9.64 18.91 0.72
CA MET A 223 -10.96 19.56 0.78
C MET A 223 -10.88 21.03 1.21
N TRP A 224 -10.07 21.34 2.23
CA TRP A 224 -10.04 22.69 2.83
C TRP A 224 -8.98 23.62 2.25
N ARG A 225 -7.84 23.09 1.86
CA ARG A 225 -6.70 23.87 1.35
C ARG A 225 -6.52 23.72 -0.15
N GLY A 226 -7.39 22.96 -0.81
CA GLY A 226 -7.24 22.60 -2.20
C GLY A 226 -5.89 21.93 -2.44
N ASN A 227 -5.21 22.36 -3.50
CA ASN A 227 -3.96 21.76 -3.92
C ASN A 227 -2.70 22.46 -3.37
N HIS A 228 -2.82 23.32 -2.36
CA HIS A 228 -1.66 23.95 -1.73
C HIS A 228 -0.98 22.99 -0.74
N PHE A 229 -0.20 22.04 -1.24
CA PHE A 229 0.63 21.17 -0.39
C PHE A 229 2.12 21.48 -0.51
N LYS A 230 2.77 21.56 0.66
CA LYS A 230 4.22 21.58 0.73
C LYS A 230 4.73 20.16 0.43
N TYR A 231 5.43 19.98 -0.68
CA TYR A 231 6.12 18.72 -0.95
C TYR A 231 7.15 18.50 0.15
N VAL A 232 6.92 17.50 0.99
CA VAL A 232 7.89 17.13 2.02
C VAL A 232 8.85 16.18 1.34
N THR A 233 10.14 16.49 1.22
CA THR A 233 11.13 15.52 0.73
C THR A 233 11.44 14.52 1.82
N ALA A 234 11.52 13.23 1.47
CA ALA A 234 12.08 12.24 2.40
C ALA A 234 13.52 12.64 2.69
N ALA A 235 13.82 12.85 3.98
CA ALA A 235 15.20 12.87 4.43
C ALA A 235 15.77 11.48 4.13
N LYS A 236 16.40 11.35 2.96
CA LYS A 236 17.33 10.27 2.72
C LYS A 236 18.53 10.64 3.57
N LEU A 237 18.92 9.76 4.50
CA LEU A 237 20.22 9.85 5.12
C LEU A 237 21.24 9.84 3.96
N VAL A 238 21.72 11.01 3.59
CA VAL A 238 22.94 11.12 2.81
C VAL A 238 23.99 10.82 3.86
N ASP A 239 24.63 9.65 3.77
CA ASP A 239 25.80 9.36 4.58
C ASP A 239 26.70 10.58 4.47
N ALA A 240 26.87 11.29 5.57
CA ALA A 240 27.94 12.26 5.69
C ALA A 240 29.20 11.41 5.67
N GLY A 241 29.66 11.09 4.45
CA GLY A 241 30.91 10.38 4.24
C GLY A 241 31.99 11.07 5.07
N PRO A 242 33.00 10.32 5.55
CA PRO A 242 34.07 10.90 6.33
C PRO A 242 34.57 12.13 5.58
N ARG A 243 34.49 13.30 6.24
CA ARG A 243 35.12 14.52 5.74
C ARG A 243 36.61 14.21 5.76
N GLY A 244 37.13 13.74 4.63
CA GLY A 244 38.55 13.61 4.42
C GLY A 244 39.15 15.00 4.55
N TYR A 245 39.88 15.20 5.65
CA TYR A 245 41.03 16.09 5.67
C TYR A 245 42.25 15.27 5.28
#